data_AF-A0AB34JIM1-F1
#
_entry.id   AF-A0AB34JIM1-F1
#
_cell.length_a   1.000
_cell.length_b   1.000
_cell.length_c   1.000
_cell.angle_alpha   90.00
_cell.angle_beta   90.00
_cell.angle_gamma   90.00
#
_symmetry.space_group_name_H-M   'P 1'
#
loop_
_entity.id
_entity.type
_entity.pdbx_description
1 polymer ?
#
loop_
_entity_poly.entity_id
_entity_poly.type
_entity_poly.pdbx_seq_one_letter_code
_entity_poly.pdbx_strand_id
1 'polypeptide(L)'
;MLSSLATPFTTRRPPPLASLLPLLPLLPLAAALTLRPLRRRAPVLSAALAAALSSDASLRLPLAIASRLVPLAGPGLKGLSAVLLKLAAVTHWPDDVTEWLCARLRATRQPHVCAYTERVLCDGMVLKCDEFDGIHMLRAPRPHPHVWNLRRTDAPLPIFGAGQCHLEGLLHVARHLKEMGFERVLWFNMREEPVVFLNGYACAPRVASALNENVDFLLAIEGHELDGIERRLRDDCLEEDMEEGGLSIYFEEEMKNVLKPWPLHGHALSVREAYEWLNKQPRVPAVQYVRIPIADEAAPEEKDFDQLVSEIGAVALACAAPAGGSPSCALLFNCHMGRGRTTTGMVCGSILMEAARGWTPQGADASYSLPAPTALRRDLTRGEYTSILHLLEVVDKAVVPSAAHAGARDPRDRRGQRMTLGASAKLLVDRCAASCAHTQHLVAAVAKCSRLAEAAEADPAQGPTRAAFWRHRALKYLERYAVVLLFAAYALLAAGDGFEVTFSEWTHRHWQFKRALRDLTVESSTAYSFIVKHEKDRRSLV
;
A
#
# COMPACT_ATOMS: atom_id res chain seq x y z
N MET A 1 -50.31 10.33 21.91
CA MET A 1 -51.02 11.01 23.03
C MET A 1 -50.54 10.34 24.30
N LEU A 2 -49.52 10.89 24.98
CA LEU A 2 -49.63 11.92 26.06
C LEU A 2 -50.62 11.45 27.12
N SER A 3 -50.34 11.41 28.42
CA SER A 3 -49.22 11.76 29.31
C SER A 3 -49.71 11.27 30.71
N SER A 4 -48.90 11.01 31.74
CA SER A 4 -48.53 12.01 32.76
C SER A 4 -48.62 11.41 34.17
N LEU A 5 -47.51 11.49 34.94
CA LEU A 5 -47.36 11.86 36.38
C LEU A 5 -48.10 10.99 37.45
N ALA A 6 -47.61 10.70 38.67
CA ALA A 6 -46.60 11.30 39.55
C ALA A 6 -46.17 10.29 40.66
N THR A 7 -45.09 10.65 41.37
CA THR A 7 -44.37 10.05 42.52
C THR A 7 -45.16 10.15 43.87
N PRO A 8 -44.65 9.99 45.14
CA PRO A 8 -43.27 9.78 45.67
C PRO A 8 -43.07 9.01 47.04
N PHE A 9 -41.80 8.96 47.50
CA PHE A 9 -41.22 8.83 48.88
C PHE A 9 -41.36 7.50 49.67
N THR A 10 -40.28 6.88 50.18
CA THR A 10 -39.47 7.32 51.35
C THR A 10 -38.15 6.51 51.45
N THR A 11 -36.98 7.16 51.34
CA THR A 11 -35.98 7.45 52.39
C THR A 11 -35.35 6.25 53.15
N ARG A 12 -34.05 6.00 52.89
CA ARG A 12 -32.98 6.04 53.91
C ARG A 12 -31.59 6.13 53.26
N ARG A 13 -30.83 7.13 53.71
CA ARG A 13 -29.47 7.51 53.28
C ARG A 13 -28.39 6.54 53.81
N PRO A 14 -27.19 6.51 53.20
CA PRO A 14 -26.06 5.64 53.56
C PRO A 14 -25.14 6.25 54.63
N PRO A 15 -24.23 5.48 55.25
CA PRO A 15 -23.07 6.01 55.97
C PRO A 15 -21.89 6.30 55.01
N PRO A 16 -20.87 7.05 55.46
CA PRO A 16 -20.05 7.89 54.59
C PRO A 16 -18.77 7.22 54.07
N LEU A 17 -18.33 7.73 52.91
CA LEU A 17 -16.99 7.62 52.35
C LEU A 17 -15.96 8.30 53.25
N ALA A 18 -14.88 7.58 53.57
CA ALA A 18 -13.50 7.92 53.14
C ALA A 18 -12.47 7.34 54.11
N SER A 19 -11.60 6.45 53.61
CA SER A 19 -10.15 6.59 53.78
C SER A 19 -9.39 5.56 52.93
N LEU A 20 -8.55 6.10 52.02
CA LEU A 20 -7.38 5.50 51.34
C LEU A 20 -7.60 4.75 50.00
N LEU A 21 -7.54 5.52 48.91
CA LEU A 21 -7.12 5.15 47.53
C LEU A 21 -5.60 4.81 47.48
N PRO A 22 -5.01 4.35 46.35
CA PRO A 22 -5.53 3.66 45.15
C PRO A 22 -4.68 2.41 44.79
N LEU A 23 -5.30 1.26 44.51
CA LEU A 23 -4.62 0.17 43.78
C LEU A 23 -5.28 0.01 42.42
N LEU A 24 -4.49 0.39 41.40
CA LEU A 24 -4.54 0.12 39.95
C LEU A 24 -5.88 -0.25 39.29
N PRO A 25 -6.13 0.26 38.06
CA PRO A 25 -7.32 -0.15 37.32
C PRO A 25 -7.24 -1.67 37.15
N LEU A 26 -8.29 -2.35 37.60
CA LEU A 26 -8.57 -3.73 37.28
C LEU A 26 -8.34 -3.91 35.78
N LEU A 27 -7.20 -4.54 35.44
CA LEU A 27 -6.86 -5.04 34.12
C LEU A 27 -8.12 -5.65 33.49
N PRO A 28 -8.42 -5.31 32.24
CA PRO A 28 -9.78 -5.23 31.73
C PRO A 28 -10.46 -6.59 31.81
N LEU A 29 -11.45 -6.68 32.70
CA LEU A 29 -12.50 -7.69 32.74
C LEU A 29 -13.24 -7.83 31.38
N ALA A 30 -12.94 -6.98 30.39
CA ALA A 30 -13.53 -6.89 29.06
C ALA A 30 -12.74 -7.57 27.92
N ALA A 31 -11.55 -8.16 28.19
CA ALA A 31 -10.93 -9.13 27.25
C ALA A 31 -11.87 -10.34 26.97
N ALA A 32 -12.93 -10.49 27.78
CA ALA A 32 -14.00 -11.48 27.68
C ALA A 32 -14.93 -11.37 26.45
N LEU A 33 -14.75 -10.39 25.54
CA LEU A 33 -15.71 -10.14 24.44
C LEU A 33 -15.18 -10.30 23.00
N THR A 34 -13.88 -10.46 22.75
CA THR A 34 -13.30 -10.19 21.42
C THR A 34 -12.89 -11.39 20.55
N LEU A 35 -13.27 -12.62 20.92
CA LEU A 35 -13.05 -13.80 20.07
C LEU A 35 -14.30 -14.69 19.96
N ARG A 36 -15.48 -14.09 19.74
CA ARG A 36 -16.76 -14.84 19.55
C ARG A 36 -16.66 -16.06 18.60
N PRO A 37 -15.92 -16.01 17.46
CA PRO A 37 -15.74 -17.18 16.60
C PRO A 37 -14.90 -18.28 17.25
N LEU A 38 -13.86 -17.91 18.01
CA LEU A 38 -12.93 -18.82 18.68
C LEU A 38 -13.60 -19.48 19.90
N ARG A 39 -14.46 -18.75 20.62
CA ARG A 39 -15.28 -19.30 21.71
C ARG A 39 -16.26 -20.37 21.22
N ARG A 40 -16.73 -20.29 19.97
CA ARG A 40 -17.58 -21.30 19.33
C ARG A 40 -16.80 -22.47 18.75
N ARG A 41 -15.64 -22.23 18.12
CA ARG A 41 -14.85 -23.26 17.41
C ARG A 41 -13.79 -23.96 18.25
N ALA A 42 -13.27 -23.30 19.29
CA ALA A 42 -12.18 -23.78 20.15
C ALA A 42 -12.34 -23.23 21.60
N PRO A 43 -13.37 -23.64 22.35
CA PRO A 43 -13.71 -23.08 23.66
C PRO A 43 -12.61 -23.28 24.71
N VAL A 44 -11.90 -24.42 24.66
CA VAL A 44 -10.77 -24.73 25.58
C VAL A 44 -9.62 -23.75 25.37
N LEU A 45 -9.27 -23.47 24.11
CA LEU A 45 -8.23 -22.49 23.75
C LEU A 45 -8.65 -21.07 24.12
N SER A 46 -9.91 -20.71 23.89
CA SER A 46 -10.46 -19.41 24.28
C SER A 46 -10.39 -19.20 25.80
N ALA A 47 -10.70 -20.22 26.60
CA ALA A 47 -10.63 -20.15 28.05
C ALA A 47 -9.18 -20.08 28.55
N ALA A 48 -8.29 -20.87 27.95
CA ALA A 48 -6.85 -20.85 28.28
C ALA A 48 -6.20 -19.51 27.94
N LEU A 49 -6.58 -18.88 26.81
CA LEU A 49 -6.08 -17.57 26.40
C LEU A 49 -6.57 -16.48 27.36
N ALA A 50 -7.86 -16.48 27.71
CA ALA A 50 -8.42 -15.55 28.68
C ALA A 50 -7.75 -15.68 30.07
N ALA A 51 -7.54 -16.92 30.53
CA ALA A 51 -6.85 -17.20 31.79
C ALA A 51 -5.41 -16.69 31.78
N ALA A 52 -4.67 -16.92 30.68
CA ALA A 52 -3.30 -16.45 30.51
C ALA A 52 -3.22 -14.91 30.51
N LEU A 53 -4.12 -14.23 29.80
CA LEU A 53 -4.19 -12.76 29.74
C LEU A 53 -4.62 -12.12 31.08
N SER A 54 -5.34 -12.86 31.92
CA SER A 54 -5.78 -12.40 33.24
C SER A 54 -4.76 -12.62 34.37
N SER A 55 -3.71 -13.42 34.15
CA SER A 55 -2.70 -13.69 35.19
C SER A 55 -1.59 -12.65 35.15
N ASP A 56 -1.53 -11.82 36.19
CA ASP A 56 -0.54 -10.76 36.42
C ASP A 56 0.84 -11.33 36.79
N ALA A 57 1.54 -11.93 35.83
CA ALA A 57 2.91 -12.39 35.99
C ALA A 57 3.71 -12.22 34.70
N SER A 58 4.23 -11.00 34.53
CA SER A 58 5.10 -10.50 33.45
C SER A 58 6.37 -11.32 33.16
N LEU A 59 6.61 -12.42 33.87
CA LEU A 59 7.76 -13.32 33.70
C LEU A 59 7.42 -14.76 33.29
N ARG A 60 6.13 -15.16 33.25
CA ARG A 60 5.73 -16.56 32.91
C ARG A 60 4.81 -16.68 31.70
N LEU A 61 4.30 -15.58 31.18
CA LEU A 61 3.34 -15.55 30.09
C LEU A 61 3.92 -16.02 28.73
N PRO A 62 5.16 -15.68 28.32
CA PRO A 62 5.77 -16.23 27.10
C PRO A 62 5.92 -17.75 27.14
N LEU A 63 6.38 -18.29 28.27
CA LEU A 63 6.51 -19.72 28.49
C LEU A 63 5.14 -20.41 28.51
N ALA A 64 4.12 -19.80 29.12
CA ALA A 64 2.75 -20.32 29.14
C ALA A 64 2.11 -20.30 27.74
N ILE A 65 2.38 -19.28 26.92
CA ILE A 65 1.94 -19.23 25.53
C ILE A 65 2.60 -20.34 24.72
N ALA A 66 3.92 -20.44 24.76
CA ALA A 66 4.68 -21.44 24.00
C ALA A 66 4.41 -22.89 24.44
N SER A 67 4.26 -23.14 25.75
CA SER A 67 4.09 -24.50 26.31
C SER A 67 2.64 -24.97 26.44
N ARG A 68 1.64 -24.06 26.44
CA ARG A 68 0.22 -24.42 26.60
C ARG A 68 -0.66 -23.95 25.45
N LEU A 69 -0.57 -22.70 25.02
CA LEU A 69 -1.49 -22.13 24.03
C LEU A 69 -1.15 -22.54 22.59
N VAL A 70 0.13 -22.58 22.24
CA VAL A 70 0.57 -23.03 20.90
C VAL A 70 0.24 -24.51 20.66
N PRO A 71 0.45 -25.44 21.60
CA PRO A 71 -0.01 -26.82 21.48
C PRO A 71 -1.54 -26.95 21.38
N LEU A 72 -2.30 -26.15 22.14
CA LEU A 72 -3.77 -26.15 22.13
C LEU A 72 -4.37 -25.60 20.83
N ALA A 73 -3.69 -24.68 20.15
CA ALA A 73 -4.10 -24.20 18.82
C ALA A 73 -3.93 -25.30 17.75
N GLY A 74 -2.92 -26.15 17.90
CA GLY A 74 -2.70 -27.33 17.08
C GLY A 74 -2.44 -27.05 15.59
N PRO A 75 -2.36 -28.11 14.74
CA PRO A 75 -2.11 -27.98 13.30
C PRO A 75 -3.25 -27.32 12.51
N GLY A 76 -4.46 -27.27 13.08
CA GLY A 76 -5.66 -26.74 12.43
C GLY A 76 -5.83 -25.21 12.52
N LEU A 77 -5.12 -24.54 13.43
CA LEU A 77 -5.16 -23.07 13.61
C LEU A 77 -3.77 -22.45 13.41
N LYS A 78 -3.08 -22.81 12.32
CA LYS A 78 -1.69 -22.39 12.05
C LYS A 78 -1.45 -20.89 12.18
N GLY A 79 -2.40 -20.06 11.74
CA GLY A 79 -2.33 -18.60 11.88
C GLY A 79 -2.28 -18.16 13.34
N LEU A 80 -3.16 -18.71 14.19
CA LEU A 80 -3.16 -18.40 15.62
C LEU A 80 -1.90 -18.93 16.31
N SER A 81 -1.44 -20.14 16.00
CA SER A 81 -0.20 -20.68 16.53
C SER A 81 1.00 -19.78 16.19
N ALA A 82 1.09 -19.30 14.95
CA ALA A 82 2.16 -18.41 14.50
C ALA A 82 2.10 -17.04 15.21
N VAL A 83 0.91 -16.44 15.32
CA VAL A 83 0.73 -15.16 16.01
C VAL A 83 1.04 -15.27 17.51
N LEU A 84 0.67 -16.37 18.15
CA LEU A 84 0.99 -16.64 19.55
C LEU A 84 2.50 -16.83 19.77
N LEU A 85 3.18 -17.53 18.86
CA LEU A 85 4.65 -17.63 18.90
C LEU A 85 5.32 -16.27 18.75
N LYS A 86 4.80 -15.40 17.87
CA LYS A 86 5.27 -14.01 17.77
C LYS A 86 5.04 -13.25 19.08
N LEU A 87 3.86 -13.37 19.68
CA LEU A 87 3.56 -12.73 20.97
C LEU A 87 4.49 -13.21 22.09
N ALA A 88 4.87 -14.49 22.09
CA ALA A 88 5.82 -15.02 23.07
C ALA A 88 7.26 -14.51 22.84
N ALA A 89 7.58 -14.04 21.64
CA ALA A 89 8.91 -13.58 21.26
C ALA A 89 9.10 -12.06 21.35
N VAL A 90 8.03 -11.28 21.62
CA VAL A 90 8.16 -9.81 21.72
C VAL A 90 9.00 -9.42 22.93
N THR A 91 9.93 -8.48 22.73
CA THR A 91 10.76 -7.90 23.78
C THR A 91 10.00 -6.89 24.63
N HIS A 92 9.05 -6.19 24.00
CA HIS A 92 8.11 -5.28 24.64
C HIS A 92 6.69 -5.77 24.43
N TRP A 93 5.96 -5.96 25.52
CA TRP A 93 4.58 -6.39 25.46
C TRP A 93 3.67 -5.24 24.99
N PRO A 94 2.71 -5.52 24.09
CA PRO A 94 1.78 -4.51 23.63
C PRO A 94 0.84 -4.05 24.75
N ASP A 95 0.55 -2.74 24.77
CA ASP A 95 -0.36 -2.13 25.75
C ASP A 95 -1.75 -2.77 25.73
N ASP A 96 -2.24 -3.13 24.53
CA ASP A 96 -3.43 -3.95 24.33
C ASP A 96 -3.09 -5.23 23.54
N VAL A 97 -2.86 -6.32 24.27
CA VAL A 97 -2.58 -7.65 23.71
C VAL A 97 -3.74 -8.16 22.85
N THR A 98 -4.97 -7.80 23.16
CA THR A 98 -6.16 -8.27 22.45
C THR A 98 -6.23 -7.64 21.06
N GLU A 99 -6.04 -6.33 20.99
CA GLU A 99 -6.00 -5.59 19.73
C GLU A 99 -4.82 -6.07 18.86
N TRP A 100 -3.64 -6.20 19.47
CA TRP A 100 -2.43 -6.71 18.83
C TRP A 100 -2.62 -8.11 18.22
N LEU A 101 -3.25 -9.02 18.98
CA LEU A 101 -3.57 -10.37 18.51
C LEU A 101 -4.58 -10.33 17.37
N CYS A 102 -5.64 -9.52 17.50
CA CYS A 102 -6.67 -9.40 16.47
C CYS A 102 -6.10 -8.85 15.16
N ALA A 103 -5.25 -7.82 15.21
CA ALA A 103 -4.60 -7.24 14.04
C ALA A 103 -3.75 -8.29 13.30
N ARG A 104 -2.90 -9.02 14.02
CA ARG A 104 -2.04 -10.06 13.42
C ARG A 104 -2.79 -11.31 12.97
N LEU A 105 -3.87 -11.67 13.66
CA LEU A 105 -4.75 -12.74 13.20
C LEU A 105 -5.46 -12.37 11.91
N ARG A 106 -5.87 -11.11 11.74
CA ARG A 106 -6.39 -10.62 10.45
C ARG A 106 -5.30 -10.69 9.38
N ALA A 107 -4.08 -10.24 9.70
CA ALA A 107 -2.93 -10.29 8.78
C ALA A 107 -2.49 -11.73 8.40
N THR A 108 -2.73 -12.71 9.26
CA THR A 108 -2.37 -14.13 9.03
C THR A 108 -3.54 -14.99 8.54
N ARG A 109 -4.75 -14.41 8.41
CA ARG A 109 -5.92 -15.13 7.94
C ARG A 109 -5.67 -15.58 6.51
N GLN A 110 -5.60 -16.89 6.29
CA GLN A 110 -5.66 -17.41 4.93
C GLN A 110 -7.03 -17.02 4.34
N PRO A 111 -7.04 -16.28 3.23
CA PRO A 111 -8.29 -15.92 2.61
C PRO A 111 -9.06 -17.16 2.16
N HIS A 112 -10.38 -17.13 2.32
CA HIS A 112 -11.22 -18.19 1.75
C HIS A 112 -11.41 -17.87 0.28
N VAL A 113 -10.67 -18.55 -0.60
CA VAL A 113 -10.82 -18.40 -2.05
C VAL A 113 -12.13 -19.05 -2.47
N CYS A 114 -13.18 -18.26 -2.64
CA CYS A 114 -14.42 -18.75 -3.24
C CYS A 114 -14.14 -19.18 -4.68
N ALA A 115 -14.71 -20.32 -5.09
CA ALA A 115 -14.80 -20.62 -6.51
C ALA A 115 -15.83 -19.67 -7.12
N TYR A 116 -15.41 -18.86 -8.10
CA TYR A 116 -16.32 -18.01 -8.86
C TYR A 116 -16.96 -18.88 -9.95
N THR A 117 -18.28 -19.02 -9.90
CA THR A 117 -19.06 -19.79 -10.88
C THR A 117 -19.67 -18.91 -11.97
N GLU A 118 -19.79 -17.61 -11.71
CA GLU A 118 -20.32 -16.63 -12.67
C GLU A 118 -19.25 -16.29 -13.72
N ARG A 119 -19.66 -16.14 -14.98
CA ARG A 119 -18.75 -15.73 -16.07
C ARG A 119 -18.22 -14.32 -15.81
N VAL A 120 -16.91 -14.15 -15.93
CA VAL A 120 -16.21 -12.87 -15.92
C VAL A 120 -16.29 -12.23 -17.31
N LEU A 121 -16.16 -13.04 -18.36
CA LEU A 121 -16.41 -12.63 -19.74
C LEU A 121 -17.91 -12.79 -20.03
N CYS A 122 -18.69 -11.80 -19.59
CA CYS A 122 -20.15 -11.76 -19.76
C CYS A 122 -20.58 -10.87 -20.93
N ASP A 123 -21.87 -10.88 -21.27
CA ASP A 123 -22.43 -10.10 -22.38
C ASP A 123 -21.98 -8.64 -22.36
N GLY A 124 -21.38 -8.18 -23.46
CA GLY A 124 -20.87 -6.81 -23.62
C GLY A 124 -19.40 -6.63 -23.19
N MET A 125 -18.77 -7.65 -22.62
CA MET A 125 -17.33 -7.69 -22.38
C MET A 125 -16.60 -8.30 -23.58
N VAL A 126 -15.37 -7.85 -23.80
CA VAL A 126 -14.45 -8.35 -24.82
C VAL A 126 -13.03 -8.40 -24.26
N LEU A 127 -12.15 -9.17 -24.87
CA LEU A 127 -10.73 -9.19 -24.51
C LEU A 127 -9.94 -8.21 -25.36
N LYS A 128 -9.02 -7.48 -24.71
CA LYS A 128 -7.98 -6.69 -25.39
C LYS A 128 -6.60 -7.13 -24.91
N CYS A 129 -5.65 -7.25 -25.84
CA CYS A 129 -4.24 -7.38 -25.51
C CYS A 129 -3.78 -6.15 -24.72
N ASP A 130 -2.97 -6.36 -23.68
CA ASP A 130 -2.45 -5.26 -22.87
C ASP A 130 -1.48 -4.35 -23.63
N GLU A 131 -0.87 -4.83 -24.73
CA GLU A 131 0.02 -4.05 -25.58
C GLU A 131 -0.77 -3.02 -26.40
N PHE A 132 -0.24 -1.80 -26.44
CA PHE A 132 -0.80 -0.70 -27.22
C PHE A 132 0.31 0.28 -27.63
N ASP A 133 0.05 1.15 -28.61
CA ASP A 133 1.08 2.05 -29.13
C ASP A 133 1.52 3.07 -28.08
N GLY A 134 2.83 3.29 -27.94
CA GLY A 134 3.37 4.18 -26.92
C GLY A 134 3.28 3.67 -25.46
N ILE A 135 2.95 2.39 -25.23
CA ILE A 135 2.99 1.80 -23.88
C ILE A 135 4.39 1.91 -23.23
N HIS A 136 5.46 1.86 -24.04
CA HIS A 136 6.83 2.07 -23.58
C HIS A 136 7.16 3.56 -23.48
N MET A 137 7.42 4.01 -22.26
CA MET A 137 7.62 5.42 -21.91
C MET A 137 9.10 5.77 -21.65
N LEU A 138 9.97 4.76 -21.51
CA LEU A 138 11.39 4.99 -21.26
C LEU A 138 12.07 5.42 -22.57
N ARG A 139 13.11 6.26 -22.43
CA ARG A 139 13.94 6.67 -23.58
C ARG A 139 14.81 5.53 -24.09
N ALA A 140 15.28 4.67 -23.19
CA ALA A 140 16.02 3.47 -23.56
C ALA A 140 15.08 2.50 -24.27
N PRO A 141 15.55 1.74 -25.28
CA PRO A 141 14.74 0.75 -25.96
C PRO A 141 14.32 -0.38 -25.00
N ARG A 142 13.25 -1.08 -25.37
CA ARG A 142 12.82 -2.29 -24.65
C ARG A 142 13.96 -3.32 -24.66
N PRO A 143 14.29 -3.95 -23.52
CA PRO A 143 15.30 -5.01 -23.48
C PRO A 143 14.85 -6.29 -24.20
N HIS A 144 13.53 -6.43 -24.39
CA HIS A 144 12.90 -7.55 -25.09
C HIS A 144 11.54 -7.10 -25.66
N PRO A 145 11.06 -7.62 -26.81
CA PRO A 145 9.78 -7.20 -27.41
C PRO A 145 8.58 -7.29 -26.45
N HIS A 146 8.61 -8.28 -25.55
CA HIS A 146 7.54 -8.58 -24.59
C HIS A 146 7.71 -7.92 -23.21
N VAL A 147 8.60 -6.94 -23.09
CA VAL A 147 8.92 -6.24 -21.83
C VAL A 147 8.80 -4.74 -22.01
N TRP A 148 8.03 -4.11 -21.13
CA TRP A 148 7.83 -2.66 -21.15
C TRP A 148 8.27 -2.01 -19.85
N ASN A 149 8.88 -0.84 -19.96
CA ASN A 149 9.18 0.07 -18.84
C ASN A 149 9.99 -0.58 -17.69
N LEU A 150 10.78 -1.61 -18.00
CA LEU A 150 11.71 -2.24 -17.06
C LEU A 150 12.77 -1.23 -16.64
N ARG A 151 12.90 -1.01 -15.33
CA ARG A 151 13.83 -0.06 -14.73
C ARG A 151 14.22 -0.48 -13.32
N ARG A 152 15.33 0.07 -12.85
CA ARG A 152 15.76 0.01 -11.45
C ARG A 152 15.66 1.41 -10.84
N THR A 153 15.44 1.50 -9.53
CA THR A 153 15.60 2.77 -8.81
C THR A 153 17.03 3.29 -8.94
N ASP A 154 17.20 4.61 -8.97
CA ASP A 154 18.52 5.26 -8.98
C ASP A 154 19.24 5.13 -7.63
N ALA A 155 18.52 4.84 -6.56
CA ALA A 155 19.11 4.51 -5.27
C ALA A 155 19.84 3.15 -5.33
N PRO A 156 20.89 2.91 -4.51
CA PRO A 156 21.57 1.62 -4.44
C PRO A 156 20.73 0.59 -3.66
N LEU A 157 19.53 0.30 -4.18
CA LEU A 157 18.54 -0.62 -3.65
C LEU A 157 18.21 -1.68 -4.72
N PRO A 158 17.84 -2.90 -4.33
CA PRO A 158 17.47 -3.97 -5.26
C PRO A 158 15.98 -3.85 -5.66
N ILE A 159 15.55 -2.65 -6.08
CA ILE A 159 14.15 -2.33 -6.39
C ILE A 159 14.00 -2.05 -7.88
N PHE A 160 13.05 -2.73 -8.49
CA PHE A 160 12.77 -2.71 -9.91
C PHE A 160 11.30 -2.42 -10.18
N GLY A 161 11.02 -1.86 -11.35
CA GLY A 161 9.67 -1.62 -11.85
C GLY A 161 9.55 -2.04 -13.30
N ALA A 162 8.39 -2.56 -13.70
CA ALA A 162 8.07 -2.89 -15.08
C ALA A 162 6.58 -2.67 -15.40
N GLY A 163 6.23 -2.62 -16.68
CA GLY A 163 4.86 -2.85 -17.14
C GLY A 163 4.50 -4.33 -17.15
N GLN A 164 3.23 -4.64 -17.41
CA GLN A 164 2.75 -6.00 -17.53
C GLN A 164 3.45 -6.65 -18.72
N CYS A 165 4.30 -7.63 -18.46
CA CYS A 165 5.00 -8.37 -19.51
C CYS A 165 4.10 -9.48 -20.06
N HIS A 166 4.35 -9.89 -21.30
CA HIS A 166 3.89 -11.19 -21.79
C HIS A 166 4.77 -12.31 -21.21
N LEU A 167 4.38 -13.56 -21.42
CA LEU A 167 4.98 -14.72 -20.75
C LEU A 167 6.51 -14.83 -21.01
N GLU A 168 6.93 -14.66 -22.26
CA GLU A 168 8.36 -14.61 -22.64
C GLU A 168 9.08 -13.40 -22.02
N GLY A 169 8.37 -12.29 -21.83
CA GLY A 169 8.92 -11.12 -21.15
C GLY A 169 9.14 -11.37 -19.66
N LEU A 170 8.23 -12.06 -18.98
CA LEU A 170 8.41 -12.48 -17.58
C LEU A 170 9.67 -13.35 -17.44
N LEU A 171 9.85 -14.31 -18.35
CA LEU A 171 11.02 -15.18 -18.37
C LEU A 171 12.33 -14.40 -18.60
N HIS A 172 12.32 -13.47 -19.55
CA HIS A 172 13.47 -12.61 -19.83
C HIS A 172 13.87 -11.79 -18.58
N VAL A 173 12.90 -11.14 -17.93
CA VAL A 173 13.14 -10.32 -16.74
C VAL A 173 13.66 -11.17 -15.58
N ALA A 174 13.07 -12.35 -15.34
CA ALA A 174 13.53 -13.25 -14.28
C ALA A 174 14.98 -13.70 -14.50
N ARG A 175 15.35 -14.12 -15.73
CA ARG A 175 16.72 -14.48 -16.08
C ARG A 175 17.68 -13.30 -15.92
N HIS A 176 17.27 -12.11 -16.35
CA HIS A 176 18.08 -10.91 -16.17
C HIS A 176 18.38 -10.63 -14.69
N LEU A 177 17.39 -10.74 -13.80
CA LEU A 177 17.61 -10.59 -12.36
C LEU A 177 18.52 -11.69 -11.78
N LYS A 178 18.40 -12.92 -12.27
CA LYS A 178 19.30 -14.02 -11.89
C LYS A 178 20.75 -13.75 -12.32
N GLU A 179 20.96 -13.23 -13.52
CA GLU A 179 22.27 -12.83 -14.04
C GLU A 179 22.89 -11.68 -13.25
N MET A 180 22.05 -10.78 -12.72
CA MET A 180 22.48 -9.73 -11.76
C MET A 180 22.86 -10.28 -10.38
N GLY A 181 22.68 -11.58 -10.13
CA GLY A 181 23.05 -12.25 -8.87
C GLY A 181 21.93 -12.35 -7.84
N PHE A 182 20.67 -12.07 -8.20
CA PHE A 182 19.55 -12.27 -7.28
C PHE A 182 19.10 -13.74 -7.30
N GLU A 183 18.98 -14.34 -6.12
CA GLU A 183 18.53 -15.73 -5.94
C GLU A 183 17.02 -15.82 -5.68
N ARG A 184 16.43 -14.74 -5.18
CA ARG A 184 15.00 -14.60 -4.88
C ARG A 184 14.47 -13.30 -5.47
N VAL A 185 13.22 -13.31 -5.91
CA VAL A 185 12.51 -12.12 -6.35
C VAL A 185 11.13 -12.09 -5.68
N LEU A 186 10.82 -11.00 -4.98
CA LEU A 186 9.45 -10.68 -4.61
C LEU A 186 8.83 -9.88 -5.75
N TRP A 187 7.89 -10.48 -6.47
CA TRP A 187 7.25 -9.89 -7.64
C TRP A 187 5.84 -9.44 -7.29
N PHE A 188 5.66 -8.13 -7.16
CA PHE A 188 4.42 -7.48 -6.80
C PHE A 188 3.64 -7.05 -8.05
N ASN A 189 2.50 -7.68 -8.30
CA ASN A 189 1.53 -7.21 -9.27
C ASN A 189 0.53 -6.29 -8.56
N MET A 190 0.44 -5.04 -9.01
CA MET A 190 -0.34 -3.99 -8.39
C MET A 190 -1.69 -3.73 -9.10
N ARG A 191 -2.11 -4.62 -10.01
CA ARG A 191 -3.35 -4.46 -10.79
C ARG A 191 -4.58 -4.88 -10.00
N GLU A 192 -5.61 -4.04 -10.00
CA GLU A 192 -6.95 -4.41 -9.53
C GLU A 192 -7.76 -5.14 -10.59
N GLU A 193 -7.47 -4.85 -11.86
CA GLU A 193 -8.10 -5.45 -13.01
C GLU A 193 -7.57 -6.87 -13.26
N PRO A 194 -8.43 -7.83 -13.66
CA PRO A 194 -8.04 -9.19 -13.96
C PRO A 194 -7.26 -9.25 -15.26
N VAL A 195 -6.33 -10.22 -15.32
CA VAL A 195 -5.50 -10.48 -16.50
C VAL A 195 -5.51 -11.98 -16.78
N VAL A 196 -5.43 -12.34 -18.05
CA VAL A 196 -5.27 -13.72 -18.51
C VAL A 196 -4.15 -13.76 -19.55
N PHE A 197 -3.39 -14.86 -19.58
CA PHE A 197 -2.38 -15.10 -20.61
C PHE A 197 -2.94 -16.06 -21.66
N LEU A 198 -3.03 -15.61 -22.91
CA LEU A 198 -3.62 -16.35 -24.03
C LEU A 198 -2.55 -16.53 -25.12
N ASN A 199 -2.13 -17.77 -25.39
CA ASN A 199 -0.94 -18.05 -26.22
C ASN A 199 0.31 -17.26 -25.77
N GLY A 200 0.44 -17.02 -24.47
CA GLY A 200 1.54 -16.25 -23.88
C GLY A 200 1.37 -14.73 -23.87
N TYR A 201 0.35 -14.17 -24.55
CA TYR A 201 0.04 -12.75 -24.55
C TYR A 201 -0.83 -12.37 -23.35
N ALA A 202 -0.48 -11.29 -22.65
CA ALA A 202 -1.28 -10.78 -21.55
C ALA A 202 -2.47 -9.99 -22.10
N CYS A 203 -3.67 -10.39 -21.70
CA CYS A 203 -4.93 -9.82 -22.14
C CYS A 203 -5.80 -9.49 -20.92
N ALA A 204 -6.63 -8.46 -21.03
CA ALA A 204 -7.55 -8.04 -19.98
C ALA A 204 -8.96 -7.83 -20.57
N PRO A 205 -10.01 -8.10 -19.78
CA PRO A 205 -11.37 -7.80 -20.20
C PRO A 205 -11.60 -6.28 -20.26
N ARG A 206 -12.47 -5.89 -21.19
CA ARG A 206 -12.88 -4.52 -21.51
C ARG A 206 -14.37 -4.49 -21.82
N VAL A 207 -15.02 -3.37 -21.55
CA VAL A 207 -16.35 -3.11 -22.09
C VAL A 207 -16.21 -2.82 -23.58
N ALA A 208 -17.05 -3.41 -24.43
CA ALA A 208 -16.97 -3.26 -25.89
C ALA A 208 -17.03 -1.80 -26.36
N SER A 209 -17.72 -0.92 -25.63
CA SER A 209 -17.81 0.51 -25.90
C SER A 209 -16.59 1.32 -25.43
N ALA A 210 -15.72 0.75 -24.58
CA ALA A 210 -14.62 1.43 -23.91
C ALA A 210 -13.34 0.57 -23.87
N LEU A 211 -12.86 0.15 -25.05
CA LEU A 211 -11.72 -0.76 -25.22
C LEU A 211 -10.40 -0.26 -24.60
N ASN A 212 -10.26 1.05 -24.42
CA ASN A 212 -9.04 1.70 -23.94
C ASN A 212 -9.09 2.06 -22.44
N GLU A 213 -10.18 1.69 -21.76
CA GLU A 213 -10.38 1.97 -20.34
C GLU A 213 -10.37 0.65 -19.55
N ASN A 214 -9.79 0.68 -18.35
CA ASN A 214 -9.87 -0.47 -17.46
C ASN A 214 -11.30 -0.65 -16.97
N VAL A 215 -11.71 -1.90 -16.76
CA VAL A 215 -12.99 -2.21 -16.12
C VAL A 215 -12.96 -1.71 -14.66
N ASP A 216 -14.01 -1.01 -14.24
CA ASP A 216 -14.11 -0.34 -12.94
C ASP A 216 -15.20 -0.92 -12.02
N PHE A 217 -15.92 -1.95 -12.46
CA PHE A 217 -16.97 -2.62 -11.66
C PHE A 217 -16.41 -3.52 -10.54
N LEU A 218 -15.10 -3.74 -10.51
CA LEU A 218 -14.39 -4.53 -9.51
C LEU A 218 -13.92 -3.63 -8.35
N LEU A 219 -14.86 -2.99 -7.65
CA LEU A 219 -14.52 -2.12 -6.51
C LEU A 219 -14.15 -2.96 -5.28
N ALA A 220 -13.02 -2.61 -4.65
CA ALA A 220 -12.56 -3.15 -3.36
C ALA A 220 -12.26 -4.67 -3.31
N ILE A 221 -11.84 -5.26 -4.44
CA ILE A 221 -11.49 -6.69 -4.51
C ILE A 221 -10.15 -6.96 -3.82
N GLU A 222 -10.08 -8.00 -3.00
CA GLU A 222 -8.84 -8.48 -2.40
C GLU A 222 -8.02 -9.36 -3.37
N GLY A 223 -6.69 -9.44 -3.19
CA GLY A 223 -5.83 -10.16 -4.14
C GLY A 223 -6.20 -11.64 -4.34
N HIS A 224 -6.75 -12.30 -3.32
CA HIS A 224 -7.17 -13.69 -3.37
C HIS A 224 -8.49 -13.92 -4.12
N GLU A 225 -9.38 -12.93 -4.09
CA GLU A 225 -10.62 -12.89 -4.86
C GLU A 225 -10.27 -12.74 -6.34
N LEU A 226 -9.31 -11.87 -6.63
CA LEU A 226 -8.80 -11.63 -7.97
C LEU A 226 -8.13 -12.88 -8.57
N ASP A 227 -7.40 -13.67 -7.78
CA ASP A 227 -6.88 -14.97 -8.23
C ASP A 227 -8.01 -15.96 -8.60
N GLY A 228 -9.17 -15.87 -7.95
CA GLY A 228 -10.35 -16.66 -8.29
C GLY A 228 -10.99 -16.19 -9.60
N ILE A 229 -11.17 -14.88 -9.73
CA ILE A 229 -11.70 -14.22 -10.92
C ILE A 229 -10.82 -14.50 -12.14
N GLU A 230 -9.49 -14.41 -12.02
CA GLU A 230 -8.57 -14.66 -13.14
C GLU A 230 -8.53 -16.12 -13.58
N ARG A 231 -8.74 -17.07 -12.66
CA ARG A 231 -8.92 -18.49 -13.01
C ARG A 231 -10.25 -18.70 -13.74
N ARG A 232 -11.34 -18.07 -13.27
CA ARG A 232 -12.62 -18.15 -13.97
C ARG A 232 -12.56 -17.49 -15.34
N LEU A 233 -11.90 -16.33 -15.47
CA LEU A 233 -11.67 -15.65 -16.74
C LEU A 233 -10.90 -16.55 -17.73
N ARG A 234 -9.86 -17.24 -17.27
CA ARG A 234 -9.15 -18.23 -18.09
C ARG A 234 -10.09 -19.33 -18.57
N ASP A 235 -10.94 -19.85 -17.68
CA ASP A 235 -11.92 -20.88 -18.04
C ASP A 235 -12.97 -20.36 -19.04
N ASP A 236 -13.45 -19.13 -18.86
CA ASP A 236 -14.35 -18.47 -19.83
C ASP A 236 -13.71 -18.38 -21.21
N CYS A 237 -12.42 -18.00 -21.30
CA CYS A 237 -11.71 -17.91 -22.58
C CYS A 237 -11.59 -19.28 -23.27
N LEU A 238 -11.38 -20.35 -22.50
CA LEU A 238 -11.31 -21.72 -23.01
C LEU A 238 -12.69 -22.24 -23.43
N GLU A 239 -13.74 -21.90 -22.69
CA GLU A 239 -15.12 -22.21 -23.06
C GLU A 239 -15.51 -21.50 -24.38
N GLU A 240 -15.24 -20.20 -24.50
CA GLU A 240 -15.51 -19.42 -25.72
C GLU A 240 -14.73 -19.90 -26.95
N ASP A 241 -13.49 -20.37 -26.78
CA ASP A 241 -12.68 -20.95 -27.87
C ASP A 241 -13.34 -22.20 -28.49
N MET A 242 -14.19 -22.89 -27.72
CA MET A 242 -14.91 -24.11 -28.13
C MET A 242 -16.32 -23.82 -28.68
N GLU A 243 -16.84 -22.61 -28.50
CA GLU A 243 -18.16 -22.19 -28.99
C GLU A 243 -18.13 -21.84 -30.50
N GLU A 244 -19.32 -21.79 -31.13
CA GLU A 244 -19.43 -21.37 -32.53
C GLU A 244 -19.03 -19.90 -32.69
N GLY A 245 -17.92 -19.65 -33.37
CA GLY A 245 -17.32 -18.33 -33.56
C GLY A 245 -15.89 -18.22 -33.02
N GLY A 246 -15.55 -19.05 -32.03
CA GLY A 246 -14.23 -19.09 -31.39
C GLY A 246 -13.86 -17.80 -30.65
N LEU A 247 -12.73 -17.82 -29.95
CA LEU A 247 -12.27 -16.66 -29.20
C LEU A 247 -11.71 -15.58 -30.14
N SER A 248 -12.04 -14.32 -29.87
CA SER A 248 -11.44 -13.17 -30.56
C SER A 248 -10.90 -12.14 -29.57
N ILE A 249 -9.79 -11.50 -29.93
CA ILE A 249 -9.09 -10.52 -29.08
C ILE A 249 -8.81 -9.25 -29.87
N TYR A 250 -9.00 -8.10 -29.23
CA TYR A 250 -8.58 -6.82 -29.77
C TYR A 250 -7.08 -6.59 -29.58
N PHE A 251 -6.38 -6.28 -30.66
CA PHE A 251 -5.00 -5.78 -30.66
C PHE A 251 -4.99 -4.34 -31.13
N GLU A 252 -4.14 -3.51 -30.55
CA GLU A 252 -3.98 -2.16 -31.04
C GLU A 252 -2.89 -2.12 -32.13
N GLU A 253 -3.27 -1.67 -33.32
CA GLU A 253 -2.40 -1.50 -34.48
C GLU A 253 -2.61 -0.11 -35.04
N GLU A 254 -1.53 0.65 -35.22
CA GLU A 254 -1.59 2.03 -35.75
C GLU A 254 -2.63 2.91 -35.01
N MET A 255 -2.66 2.82 -33.67
CA MET A 255 -3.62 3.50 -32.78
C MET A 255 -5.10 3.11 -33.01
N LYS A 256 -5.38 1.97 -33.63
CA LYS A 256 -6.73 1.43 -33.83
C LYS A 256 -6.86 0.04 -33.20
N ASN A 257 -7.99 -0.22 -32.57
CA ASN A 257 -8.30 -1.54 -32.03
C ASN A 257 -8.81 -2.45 -33.16
N VAL A 258 -8.07 -3.49 -33.49
CA VAL A 258 -8.37 -4.49 -34.52
C VAL A 258 -8.73 -5.80 -33.84
N LEU A 259 -9.94 -6.30 -34.10
CA LEU A 259 -10.39 -7.60 -33.61
C LEU A 259 -9.79 -8.72 -34.46
N LYS A 260 -9.21 -9.73 -33.80
CA LYS A 260 -8.59 -10.88 -34.48
C LYS A 260 -9.09 -12.19 -33.86
N PRO A 261 -9.41 -13.20 -34.69
CA PRO A 261 -9.58 -14.58 -34.20
C PRO A 261 -8.30 -15.03 -33.50
N TRP A 262 -8.46 -15.69 -32.35
CA TRP A 262 -7.35 -16.07 -31.49
C TRP A 262 -7.54 -17.47 -30.90
N PRO A 263 -7.42 -18.53 -31.73
CA PRO A 263 -7.60 -19.90 -31.26
C PRO A 263 -6.56 -20.25 -30.20
N LEU A 264 -7.00 -20.80 -29.07
CA LEU A 264 -6.12 -21.06 -27.93
C LEU A 264 -5.44 -22.41 -28.00
N HIS A 265 -6.08 -23.42 -28.61
CA HIS A 265 -5.58 -24.81 -28.60
C HIS A 265 -5.24 -25.31 -27.18
N GLY A 266 -5.96 -24.83 -26.17
CA GLY A 266 -5.72 -25.14 -24.74
C GLY A 266 -4.61 -24.33 -24.06
N HIS A 267 -3.99 -23.36 -24.74
CA HIS A 267 -2.91 -22.53 -24.18
C HIS A 267 -3.45 -21.23 -23.54
N ALA A 268 -4.01 -21.37 -22.34
CA ALA A 268 -4.40 -20.24 -21.49
C ALA A 268 -3.90 -20.42 -20.05
N LEU A 269 -3.45 -19.35 -19.41
CA LEU A 269 -3.02 -19.34 -18.01
C LEU A 269 -3.64 -18.16 -17.27
N SER A 270 -4.11 -18.40 -16.04
CA SER A 270 -4.33 -17.30 -15.09
C SER A 270 -2.99 -16.66 -14.71
N VAL A 271 -3.02 -15.47 -14.09
CA VAL A 271 -1.78 -14.78 -13.70
C VAL A 271 -0.96 -15.65 -12.74
N ARG A 272 -1.59 -16.23 -11.72
CA ARG A 272 -0.91 -17.10 -10.74
C ARG A 272 -0.22 -18.28 -11.43
N GLU A 273 -0.90 -18.94 -12.36
CA GLU A 273 -0.33 -20.05 -13.12
C GLU A 273 0.83 -19.63 -14.03
N ALA A 274 0.80 -18.41 -14.58
CA ALA A 274 1.92 -17.88 -15.35
C ALA A 274 3.20 -17.74 -14.49
N TYR A 275 3.08 -17.30 -13.23
CA TYR A 275 4.22 -17.24 -12.30
C TYR A 275 4.64 -18.63 -11.78
N GLU A 276 3.72 -19.57 -11.64
CA GLU A 276 4.04 -20.97 -11.35
C GLU A 276 4.78 -21.64 -12.52
N TRP A 277 4.36 -21.36 -13.76
CA TRP A 277 5.08 -21.75 -14.97
C TRP A 277 6.48 -21.12 -15.01
N LEU A 278 6.60 -19.84 -14.66
CA LEU A 278 7.88 -19.12 -14.63
C LEU A 278 8.88 -19.78 -13.68
N ASN A 279 8.44 -20.15 -12.47
CA ASN A 279 9.29 -20.82 -11.48
C ASN A 279 9.78 -22.22 -11.91
N LYS A 280 9.13 -22.85 -12.89
CA LYS A 280 9.56 -24.14 -13.44
C LYS A 280 10.63 -23.98 -14.54
N GLN A 281 10.89 -22.76 -15.00
CA GLN A 281 11.85 -22.51 -16.07
C GLN A 281 13.30 -22.60 -15.58
N PRO A 282 14.26 -23.01 -16.43
CA PRO A 282 15.67 -23.04 -16.03
C PRO A 282 16.26 -21.63 -15.96
N ARG A 283 17.24 -21.46 -15.06
CA ARG A 283 18.02 -20.24 -14.85
C ARG A 283 17.18 -19.03 -14.41
N VAL A 284 16.12 -19.27 -13.66
CA VAL A 284 15.33 -18.22 -12.99
C VAL A 284 15.63 -18.22 -11.48
N PRO A 285 15.45 -17.08 -10.78
CA PRO A 285 15.50 -17.05 -9.33
C PRO A 285 14.22 -17.64 -8.75
N ALA A 286 14.18 -17.87 -7.43
CA ALA A 286 12.93 -18.19 -6.75
C ALA A 286 11.99 -16.97 -6.76
N VAL A 287 10.96 -17.00 -7.61
CA VAL A 287 10.00 -15.90 -7.76
C VAL A 287 8.80 -16.14 -6.84
N GLN A 288 8.62 -15.25 -5.86
CA GLN A 288 7.39 -15.18 -5.05
C GLN A 288 6.46 -14.14 -5.66
N TYR A 289 5.35 -14.60 -6.24
CA TYR A 289 4.30 -13.75 -6.76
C TYR A 289 3.39 -13.24 -5.63
N VAL A 290 3.21 -11.91 -5.58
CA VAL A 290 2.35 -11.20 -4.61
C VAL A 290 1.39 -10.30 -5.37
N ARG A 291 0.08 -10.43 -5.11
CA ARG A 291 -0.97 -9.57 -5.68
C ARG A 291 -1.40 -8.52 -4.65
N ILE A 292 -1.25 -7.24 -4.97
CA ILE A 292 -1.70 -6.10 -4.17
C ILE A 292 -2.59 -5.22 -5.07
N PRO A 293 -3.90 -5.49 -5.19
CA PRO A 293 -4.76 -4.79 -6.13
C PRO A 293 -4.98 -3.34 -5.70
N ILE A 294 -4.29 -2.41 -6.34
CA ILE A 294 -4.47 -0.97 -6.10
C ILE A 294 -5.29 -0.38 -7.22
N ALA A 295 -6.30 0.41 -6.82
CA ALA A 295 -7.17 1.05 -7.78
C ALA A 295 -6.44 2.00 -8.73
N ASP A 296 -6.85 1.99 -10.00
CA ASP A 296 -6.18 2.84 -10.98
C ASP A 296 -6.37 4.31 -10.61
N GLU A 297 -5.28 5.07 -10.73
CA GLU A 297 -5.23 6.50 -10.35
C GLU A 297 -5.52 6.82 -8.86
N ALA A 298 -5.88 5.84 -8.03
CA ALA A 298 -6.12 6.02 -6.60
C ALA A 298 -4.83 5.97 -5.76
N ALA A 299 -4.94 6.36 -4.49
CA ALA A 299 -3.92 6.08 -3.47
C ALA A 299 -4.06 4.63 -2.99
N PRO A 300 -2.96 3.96 -2.58
CA PRO A 300 -3.07 2.69 -1.85
C PRO A 300 -3.88 2.87 -0.56
N GLU A 301 -4.64 1.86 -0.20
CA GLU A 301 -5.40 1.80 1.05
C GLU A 301 -4.54 1.31 2.22
N GLU A 302 -5.02 1.48 3.47
CA GLU A 302 -4.30 1.05 4.67
C GLU A 302 -3.90 -0.45 4.60
N LYS A 303 -4.79 -1.30 4.07
CA LYS A 303 -4.53 -2.75 3.88
C LYS A 303 -3.39 -3.04 2.89
N ASP A 304 -3.23 -2.21 1.87
CA ASP A 304 -2.20 -2.41 0.84
C ASP A 304 -0.81 -2.13 1.44
N PHE A 305 -0.71 -1.10 2.30
CA PHE A 305 0.51 -0.81 3.05
C PHE A 305 0.83 -1.90 4.07
N ASP A 306 -0.17 -2.42 4.79
CA ASP A 306 0.05 -3.54 5.71
C ASP A 306 0.61 -4.77 4.97
N GLN A 307 0.08 -5.07 3.78
CA GLN A 307 0.59 -6.16 2.95
C GLN A 307 2.02 -5.89 2.47
N LEU A 308 2.33 -4.67 2.02
CA LEU A 308 3.70 -4.27 1.66
C LEU A 308 4.66 -4.43 2.84
N VAL A 309 4.28 -4.01 4.05
CA VAL A 309 5.08 -4.17 5.26
C VAL A 309 5.29 -5.65 5.59
N SER A 310 4.23 -6.46 5.53
CA SER A 310 4.30 -7.90 5.81
C SER A 310 5.27 -8.63 4.88
N GLU A 311 5.26 -8.28 3.59
CA GLU A 311 6.09 -8.96 2.58
C GLU A 311 7.53 -8.41 2.54
N ILE A 312 7.71 -7.11 2.73
CA ILE A 312 9.00 -6.42 2.52
C ILE A 312 9.75 -6.21 3.85
N GLY A 313 9.06 -6.01 4.97
CA GLY A 313 9.65 -5.59 6.24
C GLY A 313 10.79 -6.50 6.71
N ALA A 314 10.58 -7.82 6.70
CA ALA A 314 11.61 -8.78 7.07
C ALA A 314 12.82 -8.76 6.10
N VAL A 315 12.57 -8.58 4.80
CA VAL A 315 13.64 -8.46 3.80
C VAL A 315 14.42 -7.16 4.03
N ALA A 316 13.73 -6.05 4.30
CA ALA A 316 14.34 -4.75 4.54
C ALA A 316 15.25 -4.77 5.79
N LEU A 317 14.77 -5.35 6.90
CA LEU A 317 15.56 -5.50 8.13
C LEU A 317 16.78 -6.40 7.91
N ALA A 318 16.62 -7.52 7.21
CA ALA A 318 17.73 -8.42 6.89
C ALA A 318 18.79 -7.72 6.01
N CYS A 319 18.37 -6.89 5.05
CA CYS A 319 19.26 -6.12 4.18
C CYS A 319 19.96 -4.95 4.89
N ALA A 320 19.47 -4.53 6.06
CA ALA A 320 20.07 -3.48 6.88
C ALA A 320 21.11 -4.00 7.89
N ALA A 321 21.13 -5.31 8.14
CA ALA A 321 22.01 -5.91 9.13
C ALA A 321 23.50 -5.79 8.73
N PRO A 322 24.41 -5.43 9.66
CA PRO A 322 25.83 -5.19 9.39
C PRO A 322 26.65 -6.43 8.97
N ALA A 323 26.02 -7.61 8.87
CA ALA A 323 26.68 -8.85 8.48
C ALA A 323 26.56 -9.12 6.97
N GLY A 324 27.44 -8.51 6.18
CA GLY A 324 28.14 -9.05 4.98
C GLY A 324 27.43 -9.84 3.86
N GLY A 325 26.13 -10.11 3.92
CA GLY A 325 25.42 -10.79 2.83
C GLY A 325 24.95 -9.78 1.79
N SER A 326 25.44 -9.87 0.55
CA SER A 326 24.78 -9.19 -0.58
C SER A 326 23.29 -9.60 -0.58
N PRO A 327 22.35 -8.66 -0.75
CA PRO A 327 20.94 -8.97 -0.72
C PRO A 327 20.61 -9.96 -1.84
N SER A 328 20.28 -11.18 -1.47
CA SER A 328 19.89 -12.25 -2.41
C SER A 328 18.48 -12.05 -2.98
N CYS A 329 17.77 -11.01 -2.54
CA CYS A 329 16.37 -10.75 -2.88
C CYS A 329 16.20 -9.41 -3.62
N ALA A 330 15.63 -9.46 -4.82
CA ALA A 330 15.13 -8.28 -5.52
C ALA A 330 13.63 -8.06 -5.24
N LEU A 331 13.20 -6.80 -5.26
CA LEU A 331 11.80 -6.41 -5.24
C LEU A 331 11.44 -5.88 -6.64
N LEU A 332 10.44 -6.46 -7.29
CA LEU A 332 9.97 -6.01 -8.59
C LEU A 332 8.48 -5.68 -8.53
N PHE A 333 8.12 -4.46 -8.92
CA PHE A 333 6.73 -3.99 -8.96
C PHE A 333 6.24 -3.88 -10.40
N ASN A 334 5.05 -4.37 -10.71
CA ASN A 334 4.41 -4.17 -12.00
C ASN A 334 2.95 -3.75 -11.88
N CYS A 335 2.47 -3.02 -12.87
CA CYS A 335 1.04 -2.76 -13.10
C CYS A 335 0.80 -2.89 -14.61
N HIS A 336 -0.28 -2.36 -15.18
CA HIS A 336 -0.51 -2.40 -16.63
C HIS A 336 0.64 -1.75 -17.42
N MET A 337 0.75 -0.42 -17.42
CA MET A 337 1.84 0.25 -18.13
C MET A 337 3.17 0.27 -17.37
N GLY A 338 3.20 -0.03 -16.08
CA GLY A 338 4.41 0.16 -15.27
C GLY A 338 4.68 1.61 -14.86
N ARG A 339 3.63 2.44 -14.81
CA ARG A 339 3.72 3.90 -14.60
C ARG A 339 3.31 4.32 -13.18
N GLY A 340 2.01 4.55 -12.95
CA GLY A 340 1.50 5.12 -11.71
C GLY A 340 1.64 4.19 -10.50
N ARG A 341 0.94 3.04 -10.53
CA ARG A 341 0.91 2.06 -9.44
C ARG A 341 2.30 1.47 -9.18
N THR A 342 3.01 1.06 -10.23
CA THR A 342 4.41 0.60 -10.15
C THR A 342 5.33 1.60 -9.47
N THR A 343 5.34 2.88 -9.87
CA THR A 343 6.20 3.86 -9.19
C THR A 343 5.80 4.02 -7.73
N THR A 344 4.51 4.01 -7.39
CA THR A 344 4.06 4.04 -5.98
C THR A 344 4.63 2.85 -5.19
N GLY A 345 4.53 1.63 -5.72
CA GLY A 345 5.09 0.43 -5.10
C GLY A 345 6.61 0.51 -4.93
N MET A 346 7.34 0.95 -5.97
CA MET A 346 8.78 1.19 -5.88
C MET A 346 9.14 2.20 -4.79
N VAL A 347 8.40 3.32 -4.70
CA VAL A 347 8.61 4.33 -3.65
C VAL A 347 8.37 3.75 -2.26
N CYS A 348 7.30 2.98 -2.07
CA CYS A 348 7.00 2.34 -0.78
C CYS A 348 8.06 1.30 -0.39
N GLY A 349 8.51 0.48 -1.34
CA GLY A 349 9.61 -0.45 -1.12
C GLY A 349 10.91 0.26 -0.75
N SER A 350 11.22 1.38 -1.41
CA SER A 350 12.40 2.19 -1.10
C SER A 350 12.32 2.81 0.30
N ILE A 351 11.14 3.32 0.69
CA ILE A 351 10.87 3.85 2.03
C ILE A 351 11.15 2.79 3.10
N LEU A 352 10.62 1.57 2.95
CA LEU A 352 10.83 0.49 3.92
C LEU A 352 12.32 0.09 4.03
N MET A 353 13.01 -0.03 2.88
CA MET A 353 14.42 -0.37 2.84
C MET A 353 15.31 0.70 3.49
N GLU A 354 15.06 1.98 3.19
CA GLU A 354 15.80 3.10 3.77
C GLU A 354 15.50 3.25 5.26
N ALA A 355 14.23 3.16 5.67
CA ALA A 355 13.84 3.21 7.08
C ALA A 355 14.51 2.10 7.90
N ALA A 356 14.51 0.86 7.38
CA ALA A 356 15.20 -0.27 8.02
C ALA A 356 16.72 -0.06 8.14
N ARG A 357 17.34 0.67 7.19
CA ARG A 357 18.77 1.06 7.23
C ARG A 357 19.06 2.21 8.20
N GLY A 358 18.05 2.71 8.92
CA GLY A 358 18.19 3.85 9.82
C GLY A 358 18.42 5.15 9.06
N TRP A 359 17.60 5.40 8.04
CA TRP A 359 17.67 6.60 7.20
C TRP A 359 17.86 7.89 8.02
N THR A 360 18.79 8.72 7.57
CA THR A 360 19.02 10.07 8.09
C THR A 360 19.25 11.04 6.94
N PRO A 361 18.73 12.28 7.02
CA PRO A 361 19.05 13.35 6.07
C PRO A 361 20.56 13.59 5.96
N GLN A 362 21.06 13.89 4.76
CA GLN A 362 22.48 14.19 4.52
C GLN A 362 22.64 15.52 3.77
N GLY A 363 23.75 16.23 3.99
CA GLY A 363 24.14 17.40 3.19
C GLY A 363 23.16 18.57 3.21
N ALA A 364 22.56 18.90 2.06
CA ALA A 364 21.56 19.95 1.91
C ALA A 364 20.24 19.64 2.63
N ASP A 365 19.86 18.36 2.67
CA ASP A 365 18.62 17.91 3.28
C ASP A 365 18.65 18.04 4.80
N ALA A 366 19.82 17.94 5.42
CA ALA A 366 20.00 18.19 6.85
C ALA A 366 19.72 19.65 7.25
N SER A 367 19.66 20.61 6.31
CA SER A 367 19.23 21.99 6.62
C SER A 367 17.78 22.28 6.25
N TYR A 368 17.08 21.32 5.65
CA TYR A 368 15.76 21.58 5.14
C TYR A 368 14.75 21.69 6.28
N SER A 369 14.07 22.82 6.34
CA SER A 369 12.94 23.06 7.23
C SER A 369 11.68 23.16 6.38
N LEU A 370 10.61 22.54 6.85
CA LEU A 370 9.29 22.73 6.26
C LEU A 370 8.86 24.18 6.42
N PRO A 371 8.30 24.82 5.37
CA PRO A 371 7.63 26.10 5.53
C PRO A 371 6.34 25.92 6.32
N ALA A 372 5.89 26.98 7.00
CA ALA A 372 4.56 26.99 7.60
C ALA A 372 3.48 26.81 6.51
N PRO A 373 2.33 26.17 6.81
CA PRO A 373 1.23 26.03 5.85
C PRO A 373 0.77 27.37 5.29
N THR A 374 0.83 28.46 6.07
CA THR A 374 0.46 29.82 5.67
C THR A 374 1.61 30.61 5.03
N ALA A 375 2.80 30.01 4.88
CA ALA A 375 3.95 30.70 4.34
C ALA A 375 3.70 31.13 2.88
N LEU A 376 4.01 32.39 2.59
CA LEU A 376 3.77 32.94 1.25
C LEU A 376 4.72 32.34 0.19
N ARG A 377 5.92 31.88 0.57
CA ARG A 377 6.92 31.29 -0.35
C ARG A 377 7.08 29.78 -0.09
N ARG A 378 6.20 29.00 -0.70
CA ARG A 378 6.18 27.54 -0.75
C ARG A 378 6.48 27.11 -2.18
N ASP A 379 7.14 25.98 -2.30
CA ASP A 379 7.48 25.37 -3.58
C ASP A 379 6.51 24.23 -3.90
N LEU A 380 5.46 24.55 -4.67
CA LEU A 380 4.48 23.56 -5.12
C LEU A 380 5.12 22.49 -6.02
N THR A 381 6.26 22.78 -6.65
CA THR A 381 6.99 21.78 -7.45
C THR A 381 7.65 20.71 -6.59
N ARG A 382 7.89 21.02 -5.31
CA ARG A 382 8.31 20.09 -4.25
C ARG A 382 7.14 19.55 -3.44
N GLY A 383 5.90 19.83 -3.83
CA GLY A 383 4.72 19.32 -3.14
C GLY A 383 4.43 20.01 -1.82
N GLU A 384 4.91 21.24 -1.63
CA GLU A 384 4.66 22.07 -0.45
C GLU A 384 3.28 22.75 -0.50
N TYR A 385 2.24 21.95 -0.74
CA TYR A 385 0.85 22.41 -0.71
C TYR A 385 0.41 22.67 0.74
N THR A 386 -0.44 23.67 0.98
CA THR A 386 -1.01 24.05 2.29
C THR A 386 -1.51 22.83 3.04
N SER A 387 -2.30 22.00 2.35
CA SER A 387 -2.94 20.81 2.90
C SER A 387 -1.92 19.72 3.27
N ILE A 388 -0.85 19.58 2.50
CA ILE A 388 0.28 18.67 2.81
C ILE A 388 1.07 19.18 4.01
N LEU A 389 1.43 20.46 4.04
CA LEU A 389 2.17 21.05 5.16
C LEU A 389 1.35 20.95 6.46
N HIS A 390 0.03 21.17 6.37
CA HIS A 390 -0.87 20.97 7.50
C HIS A 390 -0.91 19.51 7.97
N LEU A 391 -0.97 18.54 7.04
CA LEU A 391 -0.87 17.12 7.39
C LEU A 391 0.42 16.81 8.15
N LEU A 392 1.56 17.32 7.69
CA LEU A 392 2.86 17.12 8.35
C LEU A 392 2.90 17.77 9.75
N GLU A 393 2.31 18.95 9.94
CA GLU A 393 2.15 19.53 11.28
C GLU A 393 1.27 18.67 12.20
N VAL A 394 0.21 18.06 11.67
CA VAL A 394 -0.66 17.15 12.43
C VAL A 394 0.13 15.90 12.83
N VAL A 395 0.97 15.34 11.95
CA VAL A 395 1.87 14.23 12.26
C VAL A 395 2.82 14.61 13.40
N ASP A 396 3.48 15.76 13.31
CA ASP A 396 4.43 16.23 14.32
C ASP A 396 3.80 16.48 15.70
N LYS A 397 2.53 16.93 15.73
CA LYS A 397 1.78 17.13 16.98
C LYS A 397 1.24 15.83 17.56
N ALA A 398 0.86 14.87 16.69
CA ALA A 398 0.26 13.61 17.09
C ALA A 398 1.28 12.63 17.69
N VAL A 399 2.52 12.66 17.18
CA VAL A 399 3.56 11.72 17.57
C VAL A 399 4.60 12.45 18.40
N VAL A 400 4.49 12.31 19.73
CA VAL A 400 5.56 12.74 20.63
C VAL A 400 6.59 11.61 20.68
N PRO A 401 7.87 11.87 20.42
CA PRO A 401 8.88 10.82 20.50
C PRO A 401 8.98 10.24 21.92
N SER A 402 8.53 9.01 22.11
CA SER A 402 8.77 8.25 23.35
C SER A 402 10.20 7.69 23.36
N ALA A 403 10.78 7.53 24.55
CA ALA A 403 12.08 6.89 24.78
C ALA A 403 12.18 5.46 24.22
N ALA A 404 11.04 4.80 23.96
CA ALA A 404 10.99 3.49 23.31
C ALA A 404 11.46 3.49 21.84
N HIS A 405 11.44 4.65 21.15
CA HIS A 405 11.89 4.78 19.75
C HIS A 405 13.40 5.06 19.62
N ALA A 406 14.18 4.90 20.70
CA ALA A 406 15.58 5.32 20.80
C ALA A 406 16.60 4.48 20.01
N GLY A 407 16.17 3.43 19.32
CA GLY A 407 17.02 2.58 18.47
C GLY A 407 17.33 3.16 17.08
N ALA A 408 16.53 4.11 16.60
CA ALA A 408 16.78 4.80 15.33
C ALA A 408 17.76 5.96 15.57
N ARG A 409 18.75 6.14 14.69
CA ARG A 409 19.62 7.33 14.71
C ARG A 409 18.73 8.58 14.66
N ASP A 410 18.80 9.43 15.67
CA ASP A 410 17.98 10.63 15.76
C ASP A 410 18.38 11.61 14.63
N PRO A 411 17.53 11.83 13.61
CA PRO A 411 17.88 12.71 12.50
C PRO A 411 18.02 14.14 13.04
N ARG A 412 19.22 14.71 12.84
CA ARG A 412 19.54 16.06 13.29
C ARG A 412 19.69 17.02 12.12
N ASP A 413 19.26 18.25 12.32
CA ASP A 413 19.47 19.33 11.39
C ASP A 413 20.95 19.80 11.41
N ARG A 414 21.32 20.76 10.54
CA ARG A 414 22.67 21.34 10.50
C ARG A 414 23.10 22.04 11.80
N ARG A 415 22.17 22.35 12.70
CA ARG A 415 22.41 22.96 14.01
C ARG A 415 22.48 21.90 15.13
N GLY A 416 22.37 20.62 14.79
CA GLY A 416 22.35 19.52 15.75
C GLY A 416 21.02 19.35 16.47
N GLN A 417 19.96 20.07 16.06
CA GLN A 417 18.61 19.96 16.60
C GLN A 417 17.88 18.78 15.97
N ARG A 418 16.99 18.16 16.74
CA ARG A 418 16.18 17.06 16.26
C ARG A 418 15.23 17.52 15.15
N MET A 419 15.29 16.88 14.00
CA MET A 419 14.32 17.11 12.93
C MET A 419 12.96 16.55 13.31
N THR A 420 11.90 17.22 12.89
CA THR A 420 10.55 16.71 13.11
C THR A 420 10.31 15.45 12.27
N LEU A 421 9.35 14.64 12.68
CA LEU A 421 9.01 13.40 11.97
C LEU A 421 8.45 13.73 10.58
N GLY A 422 7.61 14.76 10.47
CA GLY A 422 7.04 15.24 9.22
C GLY A 422 8.11 15.71 8.23
N ALA A 423 9.11 16.47 8.69
CA ALA A 423 10.22 16.90 7.83
C ALA A 423 11.07 15.71 7.34
N SER A 424 11.35 14.78 8.25
CA SER A 424 12.06 13.53 7.95
C SER A 424 11.31 12.67 6.93
N ALA A 425 10.02 12.43 7.16
CA ALA A 425 9.17 11.68 6.26
C ALA A 425 9.10 12.33 4.88
N LYS A 426 8.94 13.65 4.81
CA LYS A 426 8.89 14.37 3.53
C LYS A 426 10.19 14.22 2.74
N LEU A 427 11.34 14.43 3.37
CA LEU A 427 12.63 14.28 2.70
C LEU A 427 12.87 12.84 2.21
N LEU A 428 12.48 11.84 3.01
CA LEU A 428 12.56 10.45 2.60
C LEU A 428 11.68 10.18 1.37
N VAL A 429 10.41 10.60 1.39
CA VAL A 429 9.51 10.42 0.25
C VAL A 429 10.01 11.16 -0.98
N ASP A 430 10.43 12.42 -0.86
CA ASP A 430 10.96 13.20 -1.99
C ASP A 430 12.15 12.49 -2.64
N ARG A 431 13.09 11.99 -1.84
CA ARG A 431 14.27 11.24 -2.33
C ARG A 431 13.87 9.94 -3.01
N CYS A 432 12.99 9.15 -2.38
CA CYS A 432 12.51 7.89 -2.96
C CYS A 432 11.71 8.14 -4.25
N ALA A 433 10.83 9.14 -4.26
CA ALA A 433 10.04 9.53 -5.43
C ALA A 433 10.92 9.98 -6.59
N ALA A 434 11.94 10.80 -6.33
CA ALA A 434 12.91 11.21 -7.34
C ALA A 434 13.65 10.00 -7.93
N SER A 435 14.13 9.08 -7.09
CA SER A 435 14.87 7.89 -7.53
C SER A 435 14.03 6.87 -8.32
N CYS A 436 12.70 7.02 -8.34
CA CYS A 436 11.75 6.13 -9.01
C CYS A 436 10.97 6.84 -10.14
N ALA A 437 11.38 8.07 -10.49
CA ALA A 437 10.62 8.99 -11.33
C ALA A 437 10.71 8.73 -12.85
N HIS A 438 11.37 7.66 -13.30
CA HIS A 438 11.72 7.46 -14.71
C HIS A 438 10.51 7.48 -15.66
N THR A 439 9.35 6.97 -15.22
CA THR A 439 8.11 6.99 -16.00
C THR A 439 7.11 8.05 -15.53
N GLN A 440 7.11 8.34 -14.22
CA GLN A 440 6.21 9.30 -13.60
C GLN A 440 6.74 9.70 -12.22
N HIS A 441 6.71 10.98 -11.90
CA HIS A 441 7.02 11.50 -10.56
C HIS A 441 5.71 11.85 -9.82
N LEU A 442 5.58 11.45 -8.54
CA LEU A 442 4.36 11.61 -7.74
C LEU A 442 3.90 13.08 -7.68
N VAL A 443 4.78 13.99 -7.24
CA VAL A 443 4.47 15.42 -7.14
C VAL A 443 4.28 16.10 -8.50
N ALA A 444 5.17 15.85 -9.47
CA ALA A 444 5.06 16.47 -10.80
C ALA A 444 3.75 16.08 -11.52
N ALA A 445 3.17 14.91 -11.22
CA ALA A 445 1.87 14.52 -11.73
C ALA A 445 0.74 15.43 -11.22
N VAL A 446 0.78 15.87 -9.95
CA VAL A 446 -0.16 16.87 -9.41
C VAL A 446 -0.04 18.17 -10.21
N ALA A 447 1.16 18.72 -10.31
CA ALA A 447 1.41 19.97 -11.02
C ALA A 447 1.05 19.91 -12.51
N LYS A 448 1.26 18.77 -13.17
CA LYS A 448 0.83 18.54 -14.56
C LYS A 448 -0.70 18.59 -14.67
N CYS A 449 -1.42 17.87 -13.82
CA CYS A 449 -2.88 17.86 -13.86
C CYS A 449 -3.48 19.24 -13.53
N SER A 450 -2.91 19.96 -12.55
CA SER A 450 -3.34 21.34 -12.23
C SER A 450 -3.19 22.28 -13.43
N ARG A 451 -2.06 22.22 -14.16
CA ARG A 451 -1.88 23.04 -15.38
C ARG A 451 -2.86 22.66 -16.49
N LEU A 452 -3.16 21.38 -16.67
CA LEU A 452 -4.15 20.93 -17.65
C LEU A 452 -5.57 21.36 -17.29
N ALA A 453 -5.90 21.39 -16.00
CA ALA A 453 -7.15 21.95 -15.53
C ALA A 453 -7.24 23.44 -15.86
N GLU A 454 -6.25 24.23 -15.47
CA GLU A 454 -6.21 25.68 -15.74
C GLU A 454 -6.28 25.99 -17.25
N ALA A 455 -5.57 25.24 -18.08
CA ALA A 455 -5.63 25.38 -19.53
C ALA A 455 -7.02 25.06 -20.11
N ALA A 456 -7.70 24.04 -19.58
CA ALA A 456 -9.05 23.69 -20.01
C ALA A 456 -10.11 24.71 -19.56
N GLU A 457 -9.86 25.47 -18.49
CA GLU A 457 -10.74 26.57 -18.07
C GLU A 457 -10.55 27.84 -18.90
N ALA A 458 -9.31 28.12 -19.28
CA ALA A 458 -8.99 29.27 -20.12
C ALA A 458 -9.52 29.13 -21.55
N ASP A 459 -9.87 27.91 -21.98
CA ASP A 459 -10.39 27.58 -23.30
C ASP A 459 -11.89 27.23 -23.25
N PRO A 460 -12.78 28.15 -23.65
CA PRO A 460 -14.22 27.89 -23.67
C PRO A 460 -14.63 26.70 -24.53
N ALA A 461 -13.81 26.30 -25.51
CA ALA A 461 -14.10 25.15 -26.39
C ALA A 461 -13.91 23.80 -25.68
N GLN A 462 -13.14 23.73 -24.60
CA GLN A 462 -12.87 22.50 -23.86
C GLN A 462 -13.95 22.15 -22.83
N GLY A 463 -14.79 23.11 -22.47
CA GLY A 463 -15.93 22.93 -21.57
C GLY A 463 -15.56 22.66 -20.10
N PRO A 464 -16.50 22.91 -19.16
CA PRO A 464 -16.24 22.82 -17.72
C PRO A 464 -15.93 21.39 -17.24
N THR A 465 -16.46 20.38 -17.93
CA THR A 465 -16.28 18.96 -17.59
C THR A 465 -14.81 18.53 -17.66
N ARG A 466 -14.06 19.02 -18.66
CA ARG A 466 -12.65 18.66 -18.84
C ARG A 466 -11.76 19.28 -17.76
N ALA A 467 -12.04 20.53 -17.38
CA ALA A 467 -11.36 21.16 -16.25
C ALA A 467 -11.64 20.43 -14.94
N ALA A 468 -12.90 20.05 -14.68
CA ALA A 468 -13.28 19.27 -13.51
C ALA A 468 -12.57 17.90 -13.46
N PHE A 469 -12.48 17.20 -14.59
CA PHE A 469 -11.75 15.94 -14.71
C PHE A 469 -10.28 16.09 -14.29
N TRP A 470 -9.56 17.07 -14.83
CA TRP A 470 -8.15 17.27 -14.49
C TRP A 470 -7.93 17.71 -13.05
N ARG A 471 -8.85 18.50 -12.48
CA ARG A 471 -8.82 18.84 -11.05
C ARG A 471 -8.99 17.63 -10.17
N HIS A 472 -9.99 16.80 -10.46
CA HIS A 472 -10.23 15.57 -9.72
C HIS A 472 -8.98 14.68 -9.75
N ARG A 473 -8.37 14.51 -10.93
CA ARG A 473 -7.13 13.76 -11.10
C ARG A 473 -5.93 14.36 -10.35
N ALA A 474 -5.82 15.69 -10.31
CA ALA A 474 -4.78 16.37 -9.52
C ALA A 474 -4.96 16.06 -8.03
N LEU A 475 -6.20 16.09 -7.52
CA LEU A 475 -6.51 15.75 -6.14
C LEU A 475 -6.17 14.29 -5.83
N LYS A 476 -6.47 13.34 -6.73
CA LYS A 476 -6.08 11.93 -6.56
C LYS A 476 -4.57 11.72 -6.47
N TYR A 477 -3.78 12.44 -7.27
CA TYR A 477 -2.32 12.41 -7.13
C TYR A 477 -1.83 13.04 -5.83
N LEU A 478 -2.50 14.08 -5.34
CA LEU A 478 -2.17 14.71 -4.07
C LEU A 478 -2.50 13.79 -2.89
N GLU A 479 -3.68 13.14 -2.91
CA GLU A 479 -4.10 12.10 -1.95
C GLU A 479 -3.05 10.99 -1.88
N ARG A 480 -2.61 10.47 -3.04
CA ARG A 480 -1.56 9.44 -3.10
C ARG A 480 -0.25 9.91 -2.45
N TYR A 481 0.20 11.12 -2.78
CA TYR A 481 1.42 11.67 -2.18
C TYR A 481 1.27 11.85 -0.65
N ALA A 482 0.12 12.34 -0.19
CA ALA A 482 -0.20 12.53 1.23
C ALA A 482 -0.17 11.22 2.02
N VAL A 483 -0.77 10.15 1.50
CA VAL A 483 -0.78 8.85 2.19
C VAL A 483 0.61 8.20 2.18
N VAL A 484 1.39 8.38 1.11
CA VAL A 484 2.80 7.92 1.08
C VAL A 484 3.67 8.68 2.10
N LEU A 485 3.40 9.96 2.37
CA LEU A 485 4.05 10.72 3.45
C LEU A 485 3.72 10.14 4.84
N LEU A 486 2.45 9.79 5.08
CA LEU A 486 2.05 9.11 6.31
C LEU A 486 2.74 7.74 6.44
N PHE A 487 2.83 6.99 5.34
CA PHE A 487 3.51 5.70 5.32
C PHE A 487 5.01 5.84 5.62
N ALA A 488 5.68 6.89 5.11
CA ALA A 488 7.07 7.16 5.46
C ALA A 488 7.25 7.53 6.94
N ALA A 489 6.36 8.36 7.50
CA ALA A 489 6.37 8.69 8.92
C ALA A 489 6.20 7.43 9.78
N TYR A 490 5.25 6.56 9.41
CA TYR A 490 5.08 5.24 10.02
C TYR A 490 6.35 4.39 9.92
N ALA A 491 6.91 4.23 8.72
CA ALA A 491 8.06 3.36 8.50
C ALA A 491 9.29 3.79 9.31
N LEU A 492 9.53 5.11 9.42
CA LEU A 492 10.60 5.67 10.24
C LEU A 492 10.46 5.35 11.73
N LEU A 493 9.23 5.25 12.25
CA LEU A 493 8.97 4.86 13.64
C LEU A 493 9.03 3.33 13.81
N ALA A 494 8.35 2.61 12.92
CA ALA A 494 8.11 1.18 13.05
C ALA A 494 9.35 0.32 12.75
N ALA A 495 10.30 0.82 11.96
CA ALA A 495 11.51 0.08 11.60
C ALA A 495 12.35 -0.33 12.82
N GLY A 496 12.44 0.53 13.84
CA GLY A 496 13.21 0.26 15.06
C GLY A 496 12.67 -0.93 15.86
N ASP A 497 11.35 -1.13 15.81
CA ASP A 497 10.65 -2.24 16.46
C ASP A 497 10.38 -3.41 15.51
N GLY A 498 11.07 -3.47 14.36
CA GLY A 498 10.91 -4.56 13.41
C GLY A 498 9.57 -4.61 12.67
N PHE A 499 8.87 -3.48 12.56
CA PHE A 499 7.53 -3.35 11.98
C PHE A 499 6.45 -4.15 12.72
N GLU A 500 6.55 -4.26 14.05
CA GLU A 500 5.53 -4.92 14.85
C GLU A 500 4.16 -4.21 14.75
N VAL A 501 4.07 -2.89 14.92
CA VAL A 501 2.81 -2.17 14.72
C VAL A 501 2.51 -2.09 13.22
N THR A 502 1.31 -2.46 12.78
CA THR A 502 0.91 -2.35 11.36
C THR A 502 0.60 -0.89 10.98
N PHE A 503 0.61 -0.56 9.68
CA PHE A 503 0.28 0.79 9.23
C PHE A 503 -1.17 1.14 9.58
N SER A 504 -2.11 0.22 9.34
CA SER A 504 -3.53 0.43 9.70
C SER A 504 -3.75 0.62 11.20
N GLU A 505 -3.04 -0.15 12.04
CA GLU A 505 -3.09 0.01 13.50
C GLU A 505 -2.55 1.38 13.92
N TRP A 506 -1.43 1.81 13.33
CA TRP A 506 -0.85 3.12 13.60
C TRP A 506 -1.78 4.26 13.17
N THR A 507 -2.36 4.22 11.96
CA THR A 507 -3.31 5.26 11.52
C THR A 507 -4.62 5.23 12.31
N HIS A 508 -5.07 4.06 12.79
CA HIS A 508 -6.26 3.95 13.64
C HIS A 508 -6.08 4.66 14.98
N ARG A 509 -4.90 4.51 15.61
CA ARG A 509 -4.53 5.21 16.86
C ARG A 509 -4.42 6.73 16.68
N HIS A 510 -4.32 7.21 15.45
CA HIS A 510 -4.15 8.62 15.10
C HIS A 510 -5.26 9.11 14.15
N TRP A 511 -6.52 9.02 14.59
CA TRP A 511 -7.70 9.37 13.78
C TRP A 511 -7.66 10.77 13.14
N GLN A 512 -6.94 11.73 13.74
CA GLN A 512 -6.72 13.08 13.20
C GLN A 512 -6.07 13.07 11.81
N PHE A 513 -5.31 12.03 11.45
CA PHE A 513 -4.77 11.86 10.10
C PHE A 513 -5.88 11.69 9.06
N LYS A 514 -6.93 10.94 9.39
CA LYS A 514 -8.09 10.73 8.50
C LYS A 514 -8.82 12.04 8.22
N ARG A 515 -8.91 12.92 9.23
CA ARG A 515 -9.45 14.27 9.05
C ARG A 515 -8.58 15.12 8.13
N ALA A 516 -7.26 15.14 8.36
CA ALA A 516 -6.34 15.91 7.53
C ALA A 516 -6.32 15.43 6.06
N LEU A 517 -6.42 14.12 5.82
CA LEU A 517 -6.55 13.55 4.48
C LEU A 517 -7.87 13.94 3.79
N ARG A 518 -8.98 14.01 4.52
CA ARG A 518 -10.28 14.42 3.97
C ARG A 518 -10.29 15.88 3.53
N ASP A 519 -9.54 16.73 4.22
CA ASP A 519 -9.49 18.17 3.97
C ASP A 519 -8.38 18.54 2.94
N LEU A 520 -7.86 17.56 2.19
CA LEU A 520 -6.87 17.79 1.13
C LEU A 520 -7.45 18.66 0.02
N THR A 521 -6.65 19.63 -0.40
CA THR A 521 -6.99 20.56 -1.48
C THR A 521 -5.76 20.83 -2.33
N VAL A 522 -5.98 20.97 -3.64
CA VAL A 522 -4.96 21.36 -4.60
C VAL A 522 -5.06 22.86 -4.86
N GLU A 523 -3.97 23.57 -4.64
CA GLU A 523 -3.88 25.00 -4.93
C GLU A 523 -3.77 25.25 -6.44
N SER A 524 -4.44 26.30 -6.94
CA SER A 524 -4.20 26.79 -8.29
C SER A 524 -2.83 27.45 -8.35
N SER A 525 -2.02 27.03 -9.32
CA SER A 525 -0.70 27.60 -9.56
C SER A 525 -0.80 29.07 -9.97
N THR A 526 -1.82 29.40 -10.76
CA THR A 526 -2.08 30.77 -11.20
C THR A 526 -2.53 31.66 -10.03
N ALA A 527 -3.50 31.23 -9.24
CA ALA A 527 -3.95 31.98 -8.06
C ALA A 527 -2.81 32.17 -7.03
N TYR A 528 -2.01 31.13 -6.79
CA TYR A 528 -0.88 31.20 -5.89
C TYR A 528 0.20 32.18 -6.39
N SER A 529 0.57 32.12 -7.67
CA SER A 529 1.54 33.06 -8.25
C SER A 529 1.07 34.51 -8.20
N PHE A 530 -0.23 34.76 -8.37
CA PHE A 530 -0.85 36.08 -8.25
C PHE A 530 -0.75 36.62 -6.81
N ILE A 531 -1.07 35.80 -5.81
CA ILE A 531 -0.95 36.16 -4.39
C ILE A 531 0.50 36.52 -4.04
N VAL A 532 1.47 35.70 -4.48
CA VAL A 532 2.89 35.94 -4.23
C VAL A 532 3.37 37.24 -4.89
N LYS A 533 2.94 37.52 -6.12
CA LYS A 533 3.29 38.75 -6.84
C LYS A 533 2.72 39.99 -6.16
N HIS A 534 1.43 39.99 -5.84
CA HIS A 534 0.77 41.13 -5.19
C HIS A 534 1.36 41.47 -3.83
N GLU A 535 1.71 40.46 -3.03
CA GLU A 535 2.33 40.68 -1.72
C GLU A 535 3.79 41.15 -1.84
N LYS A 536 4.51 40.75 -2.89
CA LYS A 536 5.83 41.30 -3.22
C LYS A 536 5.71 42.79 -3.58
N ASP A 537 4.74 43.13 -4.41
CA ASP A 537 4.48 44.51 -4.84
C ASP A 537 4.07 45.39 -3.65
N ARG A 538 3.25 44.87 -2.73
CA ARG A 538 2.84 45.53 -1.48
C ARG A 538 4.03 45.79 -0.53
N ARG A 539 5.00 44.87 -0.46
CA ARG A 539 6.21 45.03 0.37
C ARG A 539 7.28 45.91 -0.27
N SER A 540 7.24 46.14 -1.58
CA SER A 540 8.12 47.13 -2.25
C SER A 540 7.58 48.56 -2.22
N LEU A 541 6.34 48.75 -1.74
CA LEU A 541 5.67 50.04 -1.57
C LEU A 541 5.71 50.57 -0.11
N VAL A 542 6.34 49.81 0.79
CA VAL A 542 6.64 50.16 2.19
C VAL A 542 8.15 50.21 2.33
#